data_AF-A0A162R7E9-F1
#
_entry.id   AF-A0A162R7E9-F1
#
_cell.length_a   1.000
_cell.length_b   1.000
_cell.length_c   1.000
_cell.angle_alpha   90.00
_cell.angle_beta   90.00
_cell.angle_gamma   90.00
#
_symmetry.space_group_name_H-M   'P 1'
#
loop_
_entity.id
_entity.type
_entity.pdbx_description
1 polymer ?
#
loop_
_entity_poly.entity_id
_entity_poly.type
_entity_poly.pdbx_seq_one_letter_code
_entity_poly.pdbx_strand_id
1 'polypeptide(L)'
;MRGKLRKKLLKSGKYSLYIDYFPPVWNPQKQVYTRREYLKLHLHSSPVTSMEKKENLLYQEIAEKIFIKRMKALMLDANGLFNKDALEADFFVYALNFIRGKQKEKWIRLIMKRP
;
A
#
# COMPACT_ATOMS: atom_id res chain seq x y z
N MET A 1 -7.07 7.04 6.27
CA MET A 1 -5.63 6.74 6.43
C MET A 1 -4.81 7.79 5.68
N ARG A 2 -3.62 8.18 6.16
CA ARG A 2 -2.76 9.18 5.50
C ARG A 2 -1.36 8.61 5.23
N GLY A 3 -0.72 9.09 4.16
CA GLY A 3 0.68 8.82 3.87
C GLY A 3 1.32 10.04 3.22
N LYS A 4 2.63 10.21 3.39
CA LYS A 4 3.40 11.22 2.67
C LYS A 4 4.70 10.61 2.13
N LEU A 5 5.04 10.93 0.89
CA LEU A 5 6.36 10.64 0.36
C LEU A 5 7.38 11.61 0.98
N ARG A 6 8.46 11.07 1.51
CA ARG A 6 9.53 11.81 2.18
C ARG A 6 10.90 11.35 1.68
N LYS A 7 11.91 12.18 1.94
CA LYS A 7 13.30 11.86 1.66
C LYS A 7 14.14 11.95 2.94
N LYS A 8 15.17 11.10 3.06
CA LYS A 8 16.15 11.11 4.15
C LYS A 8 17.55 11.14 3.55
N LEU A 9 18.38 12.08 3.98
CA LEU A 9 19.79 12.11 3.60
C LEU A 9 20.52 10.90 4.20
N LEU A 10 21.26 10.18 3.36
CA LEU A 10 22.10 9.05 3.77
C LEU A 10 23.54 9.50 4.00
N LYS A 11 24.30 8.68 4.73
CA LYS A 11 25.75 8.86 4.90
C LYS A 11 26.50 8.88 3.56
N SER A 12 25.96 8.23 2.53
CA SER A 12 26.51 8.26 1.16
C SER A 12 26.30 9.59 0.43
N GLY A 13 25.64 10.57 1.03
CA GLY A 13 25.32 11.85 0.39
C GLY A 13 24.09 11.82 -0.52
N LYS A 14 23.48 10.65 -0.77
CA LYS A 14 22.21 10.52 -1.54
C LYS A 14 20.98 10.66 -0.64
N TYR A 15 19.84 11.02 -1.22
CA TYR A 15 18.54 11.01 -0.54
C TYR A 15 17.82 9.69 -0.78
N SER A 16 17.50 8.94 0.28
CA SER A 16 16.61 7.78 0.18
C SER A 16 15.15 8.19 0.28
N LEU A 17 14.33 7.73 -0.67
CA LEU A 17 12.88 7.94 -0.68
C LEU A 17 12.16 6.88 0.16
N TYR A 18 11.18 7.34 0.93
CA TYR A 18 10.34 6.48 1.77
C TYR A 18 8.94 7.05 1.94
N ILE A 19 7.98 6.18 2.22
CA ILE A 19 6.61 6.57 2.57
C ILE A 19 6.51 6.61 4.10
N ASP A 20 5.99 7.71 4.66
CA ASP A 20 5.66 7.86 6.08
C ASP A 20 4.14 7.75 6.24
N TYR A 21 3.69 6.67 6.87
CA TYR A 21 2.29 6.34 7.10
C TYR A 21 1.79 6.90 8.44
N PHE A 22 0.53 7.32 8.47
CA PHE A 22 -0.17 7.58 9.72
C PHE A 22 -1.65 7.17 9.62
N PRO A 23 -2.14 6.22 10.45
CA PRO A 23 -1.38 5.42 11.44
C PRO A 23 -0.37 4.44 10.80
N PRO A 24 0.50 3.77 11.58
CA PRO A 24 1.35 2.68 11.08
C PRO A 24 0.55 1.60 10.34
N VAL A 25 1.14 1.02 9.31
CA VAL A 25 0.49 0.01 8.44
C VAL A 25 1.10 -1.37 8.65
N TRP A 26 0.29 -2.42 8.51
CA TRP A 26 0.76 -3.80 8.64
C TRP A 26 1.75 -4.15 7.53
N ASN A 27 2.94 -4.62 7.91
CA ASN A 27 3.92 -5.15 6.97
C ASN A 27 3.88 -6.69 6.99
N PRO A 28 3.35 -7.35 5.96
CA PRO A 28 3.19 -8.81 5.95
C PRO A 28 4.53 -9.56 5.89
N GLN A 29 5.59 -8.96 5.32
CA GLN A 29 6.91 -9.61 5.25
C GLN A 29 7.60 -9.66 6.60
N LYS A 30 7.43 -8.60 7.41
CA LYS A 30 8.05 -8.49 8.74
C LYS A 30 7.12 -8.86 9.90
N GLN A 31 5.84 -9.10 9.60
CA GLN A 31 4.79 -9.40 10.58
C GLN A 31 4.71 -8.35 11.70
N VAL A 32 4.91 -7.07 11.36
CA VAL A 32 4.85 -5.95 12.31
C VAL A 32 4.21 -4.72 11.67
N TYR A 33 3.60 -3.87 12.50
CA TYR A 33 3.17 -2.55 12.05
C TYR A 33 4.39 -1.64 11.83
N THR A 34 4.45 -1.02 10.66
CA THR A 34 5.54 -0.14 10.27
C THR A 34 5.01 1.24 9.92
N ARG A 35 5.67 2.27 10.45
CA ARG A 35 5.39 3.66 10.11
C ARG A 35 6.07 4.09 8.81
N ARG A 36 7.19 3.47 8.43
CA ARG A 36 8.01 3.88 7.29
C ARG A 36 8.32 2.70 6.36
N GLU A 37 8.01 2.85 5.07
CA GLU A 37 8.43 1.94 4.00
C GLU A 37 9.51 2.64 3.15
N TYR A 38 10.75 2.16 3.22
CA TYR A 38 11.83 2.65 2.37
C TYR A 38 11.74 2.02 0.98
N LEU A 39 11.69 2.85 -0.06
CA LEU A 39 11.43 2.41 -1.44
C LEU A 39 12.68 1.87 -2.16
N LYS A 40 13.85 1.93 -1.51
CA LYS A 40 15.17 1.63 -2.10
C LYS A 40 15.49 2.47 -3.36
N LEU A 41 14.83 3.63 -3.48
CA LEU A 41 15.11 4.64 -4.50
C LEU A 41 15.98 5.74 -3.88
N HIS A 42 17.05 6.12 -4.59
CA HIS A 42 18.06 7.04 -4.09
C HIS A 42 18.27 8.18 -5.08
N LEU A 43 17.96 9.41 -4.65
CA LEU A 43 18.20 10.61 -5.43
C LEU A 43 19.61 11.14 -5.17
N HIS A 44 20.26 11.66 -6.21
CA HIS A 44 21.45 12.47 -6.07
C HIS A 44 21.11 13.77 -5.33
N SER A 45 21.87 14.13 -4.31
CA SER A 45 21.63 15.35 -3.51
C SER A 45 21.94 16.63 -4.28
N SER A 46 22.97 16.59 -5.12
CA SER A 46 23.40 17.68 -6.00
C SER A 46 23.68 17.14 -7.41
N PRO A 47 22.64 16.88 -8.23
CA PRO A 47 22.82 16.37 -9.58
C PRO A 47 23.45 17.44 -10.50
N VAL A 48 24.65 17.17 -10.98
CA VAL A 48 25.42 18.06 -11.87
C VAL A 48 25.14 17.70 -13.33
N THR A 49 25.17 16.40 -13.64
CA THR A 49 25.06 15.92 -15.02
C THR A 49 23.59 15.88 -15.47
N SER A 50 23.33 16.11 -16.77
CA SER A 50 21.98 15.97 -17.36
C SER A 50 21.38 14.59 -17.08
N MET A 51 22.21 13.54 -17.12
CA MET A 51 21.79 12.18 -16.79
C MET A 51 21.32 12.04 -15.33
N GLU A 52 22.07 12.58 -14.36
CA GLU A 52 21.71 12.52 -12.93
C GLU A 52 20.39 13.25 -12.65
N LYS A 53 20.12 14.36 -13.35
CA LYS A 53 18.84 15.09 -13.28
C LYS A 53 17.69 14.23 -13.81
N LYS A 54 17.90 13.54 -14.94
CA LYS A 54 16.92 12.60 -15.52
C LYS A 54 16.67 11.41 -14.61
N GLU A 55 17.71 10.84 -13.99
CA GLU A 55 17.58 9.75 -13.01
C GLU A 55 16.76 10.20 -11.80
N ASN A 56 17.05 11.38 -11.25
CA ASN A 56 16.27 11.92 -10.13
C ASN A 56 14.79 12.08 -10.48
N LEU A 57 14.48 12.62 -11.66
CA LEU A 57 13.12 12.77 -12.16
C LEU A 57 12.41 11.42 -12.28
N LEU A 58 13.07 10.45 -12.93
CA LEU A 58 12.55 9.09 -13.09
C LEU A 58 12.28 8.42 -11.74
N TYR A 59 13.21 8.53 -10.79
CA TYR A 59 13.04 7.93 -9.47
C TYR A 59 11.95 8.62 -8.64
N GLN A 60 11.75 9.93 -8.80
CA GLN A 60 10.60 10.62 -8.23
C GLN A 60 9.29 10.10 -8.81
N GLU A 61 9.19 9.99 -10.14
CA GLU A 61 7.98 9.49 -10.80
C GLU A 61 7.65 8.05 -10.36
N ILE A 62 8.65 7.16 -10.29
CA ILE A 62 8.47 5.80 -9.79
C ILE A 62 7.99 5.81 -8.33
N ALA A 63 8.58 6.66 -7.48
CA ALA A 63 8.18 6.76 -6.08
C ALA A 63 6.74 7.24 -5.92
N GLU A 64 6.29 8.19 -6.73
CA GLU A 64 4.90 8.67 -6.75
C GLU A 64 3.93 7.57 -7.18
N LYS A 65 4.26 6.80 -8.23
CA LYS A 65 3.45 5.66 -8.67
C LYS A 65 3.33 4.59 -7.58
N ILE A 66 4.42 4.26 -6.89
CA ILE A 66 4.40 3.32 -5.75
C ILE A 66 3.51 3.89 -4.63
N PHE A 67 3.68 5.17 -4.29
CA PHE A 67 2.89 5.84 -3.26
C PHE A 67 1.39 5.78 -3.56
N ILE A 68 0.98 6.13 -4.79
CA ILE A 68 -0.42 6.07 -5.23
C ILE A 68 -0.96 4.64 -5.11
N LYS A 69 -0.20 3.64 -5.57
CA LYS A 69 -0.59 2.23 -5.45
C LYS A 69 -0.81 1.79 -4.00
N ARG A 70 0.09 2.19 -3.09
CA ARG A 70 -0.05 1.91 -1.64
C ARG A 70 -1.25 2.60 -1.04
N MET A 71 -1.46 3.89 -1.33
CA MET A 71 -2.60 4.64 -0.80
C MET A 71 -3.93 4.06 -1.30
N LYS A 72 -4.02 3.71 -2.59
CA LYS A 72 -5.19 3.04 -3.17
C LYS A 72 -5.51 1.74 -2.43
N ALA A 73 -4.53 0.86 -2.25
CA ALA A 73 -4.72 -0.41 -1.54
C ALA A 73 -5.30 -0.19 -0.12
N LEU A 74 -4.73 0.78 0.60
CA LEU A 74 -5.15 1.06 1.98
C LEU A 74 -6.49 1.80 2.07
N MET A 75 -6.86 2.59 1.05
CA MET A 75 -8.20 3.18 0.93
C MET A 75 -9.26 2.12 0.62
N LEU A 76 -8.93 1.15 -0.24
CA LEU A 76 -9.84 0.04 -0.54
C LEU A 76 -10.09 -0.79 0.72
N ASP A 77 -9.02 -1.19 1.42
CA ASP A 77 -9.11 -1.95 2.67
C ASP A 77 -9.92 -1.23 3.75
N ALA A 78 -9.65 0.08 3.98
CA ALA A 78 -10.40 0.88 4.94
C ALA A 78 -11.91 1.01 4.63
N ASN A 79 -12.30 0.82 3.37
CA ASN A 79 -13.69 0.85 2.92
C ASN A 79 -14.28 -0.56 2.75
N GLY A 80 -13.53 -1.63 3.08
CA GLY A 80 -13.95 -3.02 2.86
C GLY A 80 -14.11 -3.39 1.39
N LEU A 81 -13.41 -2.69 0.49
CA LEU A 81 -13.47 -2.90 -0.96
C LEU A 81 -12.32 -3.80 -1.44
N PHE A 82 -12.60 -4.57 -2.48
CA PHE A 82 -11.65 -5.51 -3.06
C PHE A 82 -10.49 -4.81 -3.79
N ASN A 83 -9.25 -5.23 -3.51
CA ASN A 83 -8.05 -4.74 -4.19
C ASN A 83 -7.63 -5.64 -5.34
N LYS A 84 -8.11 -5.34 -6.55
CA LYS A 84 -7.81 -6.07 -7.79
C LYS A 84 -6.31 -6.17 -8.13
N ASP A 85 -5.48 -5.25 -7.63
CA ASP A 85 -4.05 -5.18 -7.94
C ASP A 85 -3.18 -6.04 -7.00
N ALA A 86 -3.78 -6.62 -5.95
CA ALA A 86 -3.16 -7.61 -5.08
C ALA A 86 -3.44 -9.02 -5.65
N LEU A 87 -2.64 -9.46 -6.61
CA LEU A 87 -2.93 -10.69 -7.36
C LEU A 87 -2.91 -11.97 -6.50
N GLU A 88 -3.81 -12.88 -6.86
CA GLU A 88 -4.05 -14.27 -6.43
C GLU A 88 -4.50 -14.54 -4.98
N ALA A 89 -3.80 -14.05 -3.96
CA ALA A 89 -4.19 -14.35 -2.57
C ALA A 89 -5.59 -13.80 -2.21
N ASP A 90 -6.00 -12.71 -2.86
CA ASP A 90 -7.17 -11.93 -2.49
C ASP A 90 -8.48 -12.45 -3.15
N PHE A 91 -8.42 -13.14 -4.31
CA PHE A 91 -9.63 -13.72 -4.91
C PHE A 91 -10.21 -14.84 -4.04
N PHE A 92 -9.37 -15.72 -3.50
CA PHE A 92 -9.83 -16.78 -2.59
C PHE A 92 -10.43 -16.21 -1.31
N VAL A 93 -9.81 -15.17 -0.73
CA VAL A 93 -10.34 -14.45 0.44
C VAL A 93 -11.68 -13.79 0.12
N TYR A 94 -11.77 -13.09 -1.01
CA TYR A 94 -13.00 -12.49 -1.49
C TYR A 94 -14.11 -13.53 -1.69
N ALA A 95 -13.83 -14.62 -2.41
CA ALA A 95 -14.79 -15.68 -2.66
C ALA A 95 -15.26 -16.34 -1.37
N LEU A 96 -14.35 -16.62 -0.43
CA LEU A 96 -14.69 -17.16 0.90
C LEU A 96 -15.61 -16.20 1.68
N ASN A 97 -15.28 -14.90 1.70
CA ASN A 97 -16.11 -13.90 2.37
C ASN A 97 -17.49 -13.74 1.71
N PHE A 98 -17.55 -13.78 0.39
CA PHE A 98 -18.80 -13.76 -0.36
C PHE A 98 -19.69 -14.97 -0.03
N ILE A 99 -19.13 -16.18 -0.04
CA ILE A 99 -19.85 -17.42 0.33
C ILE A 99 -20.36 -17.34 1.77
N ARG A 100 -19.52 -16.90 2.71
CA ARG A 100 -19.90 -16.73 4.13
C ARG A 100 -21.01 -15.70 4.31
N GLY A 101 -20.95 -14.58 3.58
CA GLY A 101 -22.02 -13.57 3.56
C GLY A 101 -23.35 -14.16 3.09
N LYS A 102 -23.34 -14.91 1.98
CA LYS A 102 -24.54 -15.57 1.45
C LYS A 102 -25.11 -16.64 2.39
N GLN A 103 -24.26 -17.40 3.07
CA GLN A 103 -24.72 -18.33 4.08
C GLN A 103 -25.38 -17.60 5.25
N LYS A 104 -24.76 -16.52 5.77
CA LYS A 104 -25.33 -15.71 6.85
C LYS A 104 -26.69 -15.12 6.48
N GLU A 105 -26.85 -14.59 5.26
CA GLU A 105 -28.15 -14.13 4.72
C GLU A 105 -29.20 -15.25 4.73
N LYS A 106 -28.82 -16.47 4.31
CA LYS A 106 -29.71 -17.63 4.32
C LYS A 106 -30.11 -18.04 5.75
N TRP A 107 -29.17 -18.07 6.69
CA TRP A 107 -29.40 -18.38 8.09
C TRP A 107 -30.31 -17.35 8.78
N ILE A 108 -30.07 -16.06 8.54
CA ILE A 108 -30.92 -14.97 9.05
C ILE A 108 -32.35 -15.10 8.52
N ARG A 109 -32.53 -15.39 7.23
CA ARG A 109 -33.85 -15.66 6.64
C ARG A 109 -34.52 -16.91 7.21
N LEU A 110 -33.76 -17.92 7.59
CA LEU A 110 -34.29 -19.15 8.20
C LEU A 110 -34.77 -18.90 9.64
N ILE A 111 -34.03 -18.10 10.41
CA ILE A 111 -34.36 -17.73 11.79
C ILE A 111 -35.56 -16.79 11.83
N MET A 112 -35.63 -15.78 10.95
CA MET A 112 -36.78 -14.87 10.85
C MET A 112 -38.07 -15.52 10.29
N LYS A 113 -37.99 -16.76 9.79
CA LYS A 113 -39.15 -17.52 9.28
C LYS A 113 -39.66 -18.59 10.27
N ARG A 114 -39.08 -18.70 11.47
CA ARG A 114 -39.67 -19.54 12.52
C ARG A 114 -40.69 -18.71 13.32
N PRO A 115 -41.92 -19.21 13.52
CA PRO A 115 -42.96 -18.52 14.28
C PRO A 115 -42.59 -18.35 15.76
#